data_AF-A0A3D9L067-F1
#
_entry.id   AF-A0A3D9L067-F1
#
_cell.length_a   1.000
_cell.length_b   1.000
_cell.length_c   1.000
_cell.angle_alpha   90.00
_cell.angle_beta   90.00
_cell.angle_gamma   90.00
#
_symmetry.space_group_name_H-M   'P 1'
#
loop_
_entity.id
_entity.type
_entity.pdbx_description
1 polymer ?
#
loop_
_entity_poly.entity_id
_entity_poly.type
_entity_poly.pdbx_seq_one_letter_code
_entity_poly.pdbx_strand_id
1 'polypeptide(L)'
;MKILVLTQVFYPDTVSVSQHLTDFAVYMSKQGHDVNVLTSSYAYDENRSRFKKHQVFNGIQIRRVNQTRFGKKNQISRLVDFASFYLSIFLKLLFQKKNHDLILVTSVPPMLSVLGILVAKVKRIPLYYWLMDLQPELSISSGLLTEGSFISKTLLRLSNYSIKHSKRTIALDRFMKAYLEQRGIKPETIVVHPVWPVMSKIYEGDRLNNPFRIENDFGDKIVVMYSGNHSYVHPLDTLLEASLALRGDDRFLFAFVGGGVRKKDVSSFREKHNLSNIIQLPFQPRENIHNSLGSSDIQVVIMGDGQVGYTHPNKIYGALFIGKPIIYIGPKPSHVEDILENLKGNITVEHGQSDELVEKLLEVVSSKESIHEIGNNNKEYAQTHFSPGTLMSQQYESLFTDNNCIT
;
A
#
# COMPACT_ATOMS: atom_id res chain seq x y z
N MET A 1 -6.43 -9.44 25.44
CA MET A 1 -7.54 -10.05 24.66
C MET A 1 -7.00 -11.06 23.67
N LYS A 2 -7.82 -12.00 23.20
CA LYS A 2 -7.51 -12.92 22.09
C LYS A 2 -8.02 -12.35 20.76
N ILE A 3 -7.11 -12.00 19.86
CA ILE A 3 -7.43 -11.34 18.58
C ILE A 3 -7.21 -12.33 17.43
N LEU A 4 -8.22 -12.51 16.60
CA LEU A 4 -8.13 -13.28 15.36
C LEU A 4 -7.97 -12.34 14.17
N VAL A 5 -6.82 -12.40 13.51
CA VAL A 5 -6.55 -11.68 12.26
C VAL A 5 -6.90 -12.57 11.06
N LEU A 6 -7.75 -12.06 10.17
CA LEU A 6 -8.15 -12.70 8.92
C LEU A 6 -7.56 -11.93 7.73
N THR A 7 -6.73 -12.60 6.94
CA THR A 7 -6.07 -12.00 5.77
C THR A 7 -5.54 -13.07 4.82
N GLN A 8 -5.42 -12.79 3.52
CA GLN A 8 -4.72 -13.71 2.60
C GLN A 8 -3.19 -13.58 2.68
N VAL A 9 -2.68 -12.42 3.09
CA VAL A 9 -1.24 -12.11 3.05
C VAL A 9 -0.73 -11.72 4.42
N PHE A 10 0.30 -12.42 4.90
CA PHE A 10 0.95 -12.17 6.17
C PHE A 10 2.40 -12.64 6.09
N TYR A 11 3.23 -12.33 7.10
CA TYR A 11 4.61 -12.78 7.19
C TYR A 11 4.81 -14.24 6.72
N PRO A 12 5.83 -14.55 5.89
CA PRO A 12 6.89 -13.67 5.38
C PRO A 12 6.57 -13.02 4.02
N ASP A 13 5.29 -12.85 3.68
CA ASP A 13 4.90 -12.21 2.41
C ASP A 13 5.33 -10.73 2.35
N THR A 14 5.83 -10.31 1.20
CA THR A 14 6.43 -8.98 0.98
C THR A 14 5.45 -7.94 0.46
N VAL A 15 4.18 -8.28 0.25
CA VAL A 15 3.15 -7.30 -0.14
C VAL A 15 2.97 -6.27 0.98
N SER A 16 2.76 -5.02 0.61
CA SER A 16 2.62 -3.90 1.55
C SER A 16 1.61 -4.17 2.68
N VAL A 17 0.43 -4.72 2.37
CA VAL A 17 -0.58 -5.07 3.38
C VAL A 17 -0.07 -6.10 4.39
N SER A 18 0.64 -7.14 3.93
CA SER A 18 1.26 -8.15 4.81
C SER A 18 2.22 -7.50 5.79
N GLN A 19 3.03 -6.57 5.30
CA GLN A 19 4.07 -5.93 6.08
C GLN A 19 3.50 -5.02 7.18
N HIS A 20 2.56 -4.13 6.84
CA HIS A 20 1.88 -3.28 7.84
C HIS A 20 1.11 -4.12 8.86
N LEU A 21 0.38 -5.15 8.41
CA LEU A 21 -0.37 -6.02 9.30
C LEU A 21 0.54 -6.82 10.23
N THR A 22 1.72 -7.23 9.73
CA THR A 22 2.74 -7.91 10.55
C THR A 22 3.28 -6.97 11.62
N ASP A 23 3.67 -5.75 11.25
CA ASP A 23 4.20 -4.75 12.20
C ASP A 23 3.17 -4.45 13.31
N PHE A 24 1.90 -4.24 12.93
CA PHE A 24 0.82 -3.99 13.89
C PHE A 24 0.49 -5.22 14.75
N ALA A 25 0.50 -6.43 14.19
CA ALA A 25 0.30 -7.65 14.95
C ALA A 25 1.40 -7.86 16.00
N VAL A 26 2.66 -7.53 15.66
CA VAL A 26 3.77 -7.57 16.62
C VAL A 26 3.56 -6.51 17.70
N TYR A 27 3.13 -5.30 17.32
CA TYR A 27 2.80 -4.24 18.28
C TYR A 27 1.70 -4.69 19.27
N MET A 28 0.57 -5.19 18.78
CA MET A 28 -0.52 -5.72 19.61
C MET A 28 -0.05 -6.86 20.52
N SER A 29 0.81 -7.75 20.03
CA SER A 29 1.35 -8.84 20.86
C SER A 29 2.24 -8.32 21.99
N LYS A 30 3.04 -7.28 21.75
CA LYS A 30 3.86 -6.62 22.79
C LYS A 30 3.01 -5.91 23.84
N GLN A 31 1.83 -5.42 23.47
CA GLN A 31 0.84 -4.85 24.39
C GLN A 31 0.07 -5.92 25.20
N GLY A 32 0.44 -7.21 25.07
CA GLY A 32 -0.14 -8.30 25.87
C GLY A 32 -1.36 -8.99 25.25
N HIS A 33 -1.69 -8.72 23.98
CA HIS A 33 -2.74 -9.46 23.27
C HIS A 33 -2.25 -10.82 22.76
N ASP A 34 -3.12 -11.83 22.82
CA ASP A 34 -2.91 -13.14 22.18
C ASP A 34 -3.36 -13.05 20.73
N VAL A 35 -2.41 -12.77 19.83
CA VAL A 35 -2.67 -12.54 18.40
C VAL A 35 -2.56 -13.85 17.62
N ASN A 36 -3.66 -14.25 17.00
CA ASN A 36 -3.76 -15.43 16.15
C ASN A 36 -4.07 -14.99 14.72
N VAL A 37 -3.29 -15.46 13.74
CA VAL A 37 -3.47 -15.12 12.32
C VAL A 37 -3.95 -16.35 11.57
N LEU A 38 -5.03 -16.19 10.81
CA LEU A 38 -5.51 -17.19 9.86
C LEU A 38 -5.30 -16.68 8.43
N THR A 39 -4.37 -17.31 7.70
CA THR A 39 -3.91 -16.80 6.40
C THR A 39 -3.66 -17.88 5.35
N SER A 40 -3.27 -17.49 4.12
CA SER A 40 -2.98 -18.42 3.03
C SER A 40 -1.70 -19.21 3.27
N SER A 41 -1.65 -20.44 2.76
CA SER A 41 -0.43 -21.27 2.76
C SER A 41 0.55 -20.89 1.65
N TYR A 42 0.20 -19.96 0.77
CA TYR A 42 0.99 -19.64 -0.42
C TYR A 42 1.40 -18.17 -0.42
N ALA A 43 2.61 -17.91 -0.90
CA ALA A 43 3.04 -16.56 -1.25
C ALA A 43 2.07 -15.93 -2.26
N TYR A 44 1.84 -14.63 -2.11
CA TYR A 44 1.00 -13.85 -2.99
C TYR A 44 1.61 -13.69 -4.38
N ASP A 45 2.94 -13.60 -4.44
CA ASP A 45 3.66 -13.42 -5.69
C ASP A 45 3.94 -14.76 -6.40
N GLU A 46 4.24 -14.68 -7.70
CA GLU A 46 4.26 -15.85 -8.60
C GLU A 46 5.31 -16.91 -8.26
N ASN A 47 6.28 -16.59 -7.40
CA ASN A 47 7.25 -17.52 -6.84
C ASN A 47 6.59 -18.42 -5.79
N ARG A 48 5.81 -19.38 -6.31
CA ARG A 48 4.93 -20.46 -5.78
C ARG A 48 5.33 -21.15 -4.45
N SER A 49 5.92 -20.43 -3.52
CA SER A 49 6.44 -20.92 -2.27
C SER A 49 5.29 -21.23 -1.34
N ARG A 50 5.34 -22.41 -0.74
CA ARG A 50 4.37 -22.83 0.28
C ARG A 50 4.98 -22.57 1.65
N PHE A 51 4.29 -21.79 2.45
CA PHE A 51 4.71 -21.50 3.82
C PHE A 51 4.31 -22.63 4.77
N LYS A 52 4.96 -22.69 5.93
CA LYS A 52 4.66 -23.68 6.98
C LYS A 52 3.21 -23.51 7.46
N LYS A 53 2.48 -24.64 7.57
CA LYS A 53 1.07 -24.68 7.98
C LYS A 53 0.82 -24.00 9.33
N HIS A 54 1.74 -24.20 10.27
CA HIS A 54 1.76 -23.53 11.57
C HIS A 54 3.14 -22.92 11.80
N GLN A 55 3.15 -21.72 12.37
CA GLN A 55 4.37 -21.00 12.70
C GLN A 55 4.08 -20.03 13.85
N VAL A 56 5.06 -19.86 14.73
CA VAL A 56 5.07 -18.74 15.70
C VAL A 56 6.09 -17.72 15.22
N PHE A 57 5.71 -16.45 15.22
CA PHE A 57 6.60 -15.34 14.86
C PHE A 57 6.38 -14.19 15.83
N ASN A 58 7.40 -13.81 16.60
CA ASN A 58 7.33 -12.72 17.59
C ASN A 58 6.10 -12.80 18.51
N GLY A 59 5.79 -14.00 19.03
CA GLY A 59 4.62 -14.25 19.89
C GLY A 59 3.30 -14.49 19.14
N ILE A 60 3.24 -14.25 17.83
CA ILE A 60 2.02 -14.37 17.02
C ILE A 60 1.85 -15.82 16.54
N GLN A 61 0.66 -16.37 16.75
CA GLN A 61 0.29 -17.71 16.29
C GLN A 61 -0.23 -17.66 14.84
N ILE A 62 0.56 -18.10 13.87
CA ILE A 62 0.18 -18.09 12.45
C ILE A 62 -0.30 -19.48 12.03
N ARG A 63 -1.54 -19.56 11.58
CA ARG A 63 -2.17 -20.78 11.06
C ARG A 63 -2.55 -20.55 9.60
N ARG A 64 -2.08 -21.42 8.72
CA ARG A 64 -2.33 -21.32 7.28
C ARG A 64 -3.36 -22.33 6.81
N VAL A 65 -4.20 -21.91 5.88
CA VAL A 65 -5.17 -22.77 5.18
C VAL A 65 -4.73 -22.97 3.74
N ASN A 66 -5.08 -24.12 3.17
CA ASN A 66 -4.87 -24.35 1.75
C ASN A 66 -5.98 -23.64 0.96
N GLN A 67 -5.69 -23.37 -0.32
CA GLN A 67 -6.61 -22.89 -1.34
C GLN A 67 -6.22 -23.55 -2.65
N THR A 68 -7.09 -23.49 -3.65
CA THR A 68 -6.73 -23.86 -5.03
C THR A 68 -5.64 -22.90 -5.55
N ARG A 69 -4.97 -23.32 -6.64
CA ARG A 69 -3.80 -22.62 -7.20
C ARG A 69 -3.88 -22.50 -8.72
N PHE A 70 -5.06 -22.21 -9.26
CA PHE A 70 -5.19 -22.02 -10.70
C PHE A 70 -4.43 -20.77 -11.18
N GLY A 71 -4.19 -19.82 -10.28
CA GLY A 71 -3.27 -18.69 -10.47
C GLY A 71 -3.88 -17.55 -11.27
N LYS A 72 -3.03 -16.60 -11.70
CA LYS A 72 -3.44 -15.38 -12.41
C LYS A 72 -3.72 -15.59 -13.91
N LYS A 73 -3.80 -16.83 -14.40
CA LYS A 73 -3.95 -17.14 -15.85
C LYS A 73 -5.19 -16.49 -16.48
N ASN A 74 -6.29 -16.43 -15.73
CA ASN A 74 -7.51 -15.74 -16.12
C ASN A 74 -8.35 -15.39 -14.88
N GLN A 75 -9.28 -14.46 -15.02
CA GLN A 75 -10.08 -13.93 -13.90
C GLN A 75 -10.88 -15.02 -13.16
N ILE A 76 -11.36 -16.04 -13.89
CA ILE A 76 -12.11 -17.17 -13.33
C ILE A 76 -11.23 -18.01 -12.40
N SER A 77 -10.00 -18.34 -12.82
CA SER A 77 -9.03 -19.06 -11.97
C SER A 77 -8.79 -18.34 -10.65
N ARG A 78 -8.64 -17.01 -10.70
CA ARG A 78 -8.46 -16.17 -9.50
C ARG A 78 -9.69 -16.17 -8.60
N LEU A 79 -10.89 -16.16 -9.18
CA LEU A 79 -12.14 -16.23 -8.42
C LEU A 79 -12.28 -17.58 -7.70
N VAL A 80 -11.93 -18.69 -8.35
CA VAL A 80 -11.94 -20.03 -7.74
C VAL A 80 -10.91 -20.12 -6.60
N ASP A 81 -9.73 -19.53 -6.78
CA ASP A 81 -8.71 -19.45 -5.72
C ASP A 81 -9.21 -18.65 -4.50
N PHE A 82 -9.92 -17.54 -4.71
CA PHE A 82 -10.56 -16.81 -3.61
C PHE A 82 -11.70 -17.61 -2.96
N ALA A 83 -12.57 -18.23 -3.75
CA ALA A 83 -13.70 -19.00 -3.22
C ALA A 83 -13.23 -20.19 -2.37
N SER A 84 -12.22 -20.94 -2.82
CA SER A 84 -11.65 -22.07 -2.07
C SER A 84 -10.95 -21.62 -0.78
N PHE A 85 -10.29 -20.45 -0.80
CA PHE A 85 -9.73 -19.82 0.39
C PHE A 85 -10.82 -19.44 1.39
N TYR A 86 -11.88 -18.77 0.94
CA TYR A 86 -13.02 -18.38 1.77
C TYR A 86 -13.72 -19.57 2.39
N LEU A 87 -13.97 -20.63 1.61
CA LEU A 87 -14.56 -21.86 2.13
C LEU A 87 -13.68 -22.51 3.19
N SER A 88 -12.35 -22.54 2.97
CA SER A 88 -11.40 -23.12 3.93
C SER A 88 -11.36 -22.35 5.25
N ILE A 89 -11.39 -21.02 5.21
CA ILE A 89 -11.53 -20.18 6.41
C ILE A 89 -12.88 -20.41 7.08
N PHE A 90 -13.97 -20.38 6.31
CA PHE A 90 -15.32 -20.52 6.83
C PHE A 90 -15.50 -21.82 7.59
N LEU A 91 -15.19 -22.96 6.98
CA LEU A 91 -15.32 -24.29 7.60
C LEU A 91 -14.47 -24.39 8.87
N LYS A 92 -13.22 -23.92 8.81
CA LYS A 92 -12.33 -23.95 9.97
C LYS A 92 -12.87 -23.13 11.14
N LEU A 93 -13.37 -21.93 10.89
CA LEU A 93 -13.92 -21.07 11.94
C LEU A 93 -15.30 -21.53 12.41
N LEU A 94 -16.12 -22.11 11.52
CA LEU A 94 -17.45 -22.63 11.86
C LEU A 94 -17.36 -23.76 12.89
N PHE A 95 -16.45 -24.72 12.70
CA PHE A 95 -16.27 -25.86 13.60
C PHE A 95 -15.37 -25.57 14.81
N GLN A 96 -14.61 -24.47 14.80
CA GLN A 96 -13.80 -24.06 15.95
C GLN A 96 -14.71 -23.49 17.06
N LYS A 97 -14.50 -23.92 18.32
CA LYS A 97 -15.16 -23.30 19.48
C LYS A 97 -14.80 -21.81 19.57
N LYS A 98 -15.73 -20.98 20.05
CA LYS A 98 -15.46 -19.55 20.28
C LYS A 98 -14.29 -19.42 21.27
N ASN A 99 -13.22 -18.78 20.82
CA ASN A 99 -11.99 -18.57 21.62
C ASN A 99 -11.31 -17.23 21.30
N HIS A 100 -12.02 -16.30 20.66
CA HIS A 100 -11.49 -14.98 20.33
C HIS A 100 -12.47 -13.91 20.77
N ASP A 101 -11.93 -12.78 21.20
CA ASP A 101 -12.66 -11.62 21.70
C ASP A 101 -12.90 -10.59 20.59
N LEU A 102 -12.07 -10.61 19.54
CA LEU A 102 -12.12 -9.69 18.41
C LEU A 102 -11.67 -10.39 17.12
N ILE A 103 -12.31 -10.04 16.00
CA ILE A 103 -11.82 -10.34 14.66
C ILE A 103 -11.28 -9.04 14.03
N LEU A 104 -10.04 -9.05 13.55
CA LEU A 104 -9.49 -8.01 12.69
C LEU A 104 -9.39 -8.57 11.27
N VAL A 105 -10.00 -7.92 10.29
CA VAL A 105 -9.93 -8.34 8.88
C VAL A 105 -9.34 -7.22 8.04
N THR A 106 -8.55 -7.59 7.03
CA THR A 106 -8.04 -6.64 6.02
C THR A 106 -8.82 -6.75 4.72
N SER A 107 -8.74 -5.74 3.86
CA SER A 107 -9.38 -5.77 2.53
C SER A 107 -8.75 -6.75 1.53
N VAL A 108 -7.72 -7.51 1.95
CA VAL A 108 -7.03 -8.53 1.14
C VAL A 108 -7.32 -9.95 1.64
N PRO A 109 -7.92 -10.83 0.81
CA PRO A 109 -8.42 -10.58 -0.55
C PRO A 109 -9.79 -9.88 -0.54
N PRO A 110 -10.24 -9.37 -1.71
CA PRO A 110 -11.50 -8.62 -1.83
C PRO A 110 -12.71 -9.43 -1.32
N MET A 111 -13.55 -8.80 -0.50
CA MET A 111 -14.75 -9.40 0.13
C MET A 111 -14.50 -10.38 1.28
N LEU A 112 -13.26 -10.54 1.77
CA LEU A 112 -13.01 -11.34 2.97
C LEU A 112 -13.74 -10.79 4.21
N SER A 113 -13.95 -9.48 4.28
CA SER A 113 -14.74 -8.83 5.33
C SER A 113 -16.19 -9.35 5.40
N VAL A 114 -16.80 -9.71 4.26
CA VAL A 114 -18.16 -10.26 4.20
C VAL A 114 -18.21 -11.60 4.94
N LEU A 115 -17.23 -12.47 4.66
CA LEU A 115 -17.05 -13.73 5.37
C LEU A 115 -16.76 -13.49 6.86
N GLY A 116 -15.89 -12.51 7.16
CA GLY A 116 -15.58 -12.09 8.52
C GLY A 116 -16.83 -11.72 9.31
N ILE A 117 -17.74 -10.94 8.72
CA ILE A 117 -19.01 -10.55 9.34
C ILE A 117 -19.95 -11.74 9.54
N LEU A 118 -20.01 -12.69 8.60
CA LEU A 118 -20.79 -13.92 8.78
C LEU A 118 -20.29 -14.71 9.99
N VAL A 119 -18.97 -14.91 10.10
CA VAL A 119 -18.35 -15.61 11.23
C VAL A 119 -18.55 -14.82 12.53
N ALA A 120 -18.36 -13.51 12.50
CA ALA A 120 -18.57 -12.60 13.63
C ALA A 120 -19.99 -12.72 14.19
N LYS A 121 -21.02 -12.76 13.32
CA LYS A 121 -22.42 -12.93 13.72
C LYS A 121 -22.69 -14.30 14.33
N VAL A 122 -22.24 -15.39 13.68
CA VAL A 122 -22.42 -16.77 14.18
C VAL A 122 -21.74 -16.97 15.53
N LYS A 123 -20.53 -16.40 15.72
CA LYS A 123 -19.75 -16.56 16.95
C LYS A 123 -19.99 -15.46 17.98
N ARG A 124 -20.78 -14.43 17.65
CA ARG A 124 -21.01 -13.22 18.46
C ARG A 124 -19.70 -12.59 18.91
N ILE A 125 -18.81 -12.31 17.95
CA ILE A 125 -17.51 -11.66 18.16
C ILE A 125 -17.56 -10.31 17.41
N PRO A 126 -17.15 -9.18 18.00
CA PRO A 126 -17.03 -7.93 17.26
C PRO A 126 -15.97 -8.06 16.15
N LEU A 127 -16.17 -7.32 15.05
CA LEU A 127 -15.24 -7.28 13.94
C LEU A 127 -14.74 -5.85 13.72
N TYR A 128 -13.43 -5.69 13.60
CA TYR A 128 -12.77 -4.49 13.11
C TYR A 128 -12.31 -4.73 11.67
N TYR A 129 -12.60 -3.77 10.79
CA TYR A 129 -12.23 -3.86 9.38
C TYR A 129 -11.15 -2.82 9.06
N TRP A 130 -9.95 -3.28 8.73
CA TRP A 130 -8.88 -2.44 8.20
C TRP A 130 -8.97 -2.35 6.68
N LEU A 131 -9.42 -1.20 6.18
CA LEU A 131 -9.52 -0.91 4.76
C LEU A 131 -8.16 -0.43 4.26
N MET A 132 -7.42 -1.31 3.56
CA MET A 132 -6.17 -0.92 2.91
C MET A 132 -6.44 -0.24 1.58
N ASP A 133 -7.40 -0.78 0.84
CA ASP A 133 -7.93 -0.21 -0.39
C ASP A 133 -9.41 -0.62 -0.51
N LEU A 134 -10.20 0.18 -1.22
CA LEU A 134 -11.64 0.00 -1.33
C LEU A 134 -12.06 -0.86 -2.54
N GLN A 135 -12.60 -2.04 -2.24
CA GLN A 135 -13.13 -2.98 -3.23
C GLN A 135 -14.65 -3.10 -3.07
N PRO A 136 -15.43 -3.17 -4.16
CA PRO A 136 -15.04 -3.34 -5.57
C PRO A 136 -14.69 -2.06 -6.35
N GLU A 137 -14.65 -0.90 -5.72
CA GLU A 137 -14.48 0.43 -6.34
C GLU A 137 -13.20 0.52 -7.18
N LEU A 138 -12.08 0.02 -6.66
CA LEU A 138 -10.85 -0.18 -7.44
C LEU A 138 -11.05 -0.97 -8.73
N SER A 139 -11.79 -2.08 -8.66
CA SER A 139 -12.03 -2.93 -9.82
C SER A 139 -12.91 -2.21 -10.85
N ILE A 140 -13.85 -1.38 -10.39
CA ILE A 140 -14.71 -0.57 -11.26
C ILE A 140 -13.90 0.55 -11.93
N SER A 141 -13.21 1.35 -11.12
CA SER A 141 -12.40 2.49 -11.58
C SER A 141 -11.24 2.10 -12.50
N SER A 142 -10.71 0.88 -12.36
CA SER A 142 -9.66 0.35 -13.26
C SER A 142 -10.20 -0.32 -14.52
N GLY A 143 -11.51 -0.32 -14.75
CA GLY A 143 -12.14 -0.95 -15.91
C GLY A 143 -12.19 -2.48 -15.86
N LEU A 144 -11.73 -3.12 -14.78
CA LEU A 144 -11.80 -4.57 -14.60
C LEU A 144 -13.24 -5.07 -14.36
N LEU A 145 -14.11 -4.20 -13.85
CA LEU A 145 -15.51 -4.47 -13.60
C LEU A 145 -16.39 -3.35 -14.17
N THR A 146 -17.38 -3.71 -14.97
CA THR A 146 -18.28 -2.71 -15.56
C THR A 146 -19.12 -2.02 -14.49
N GLU A 147 -19.04 -0.70 -14.45
CA GLU A 147 -19.87 0.14 -13.58
C GLU A 147 -21.35 -0.10 -13.86
N GLY A 148 -22.18 -0.11 -12.81
CA GLY A 148 -23.63 -0.30 -12.93
C GLY A 148 -24.11 -1.71 -13.31
N SER A 149 -23.21 -2.63 -13.68
CA SER A 149 -23.53 -4.04 -13.90
C SER A 149 -24.15 -4.72 -12.66
N PHE A 150 -24.87 -5.82 -12.89
CA PHE A 150 -25.46 -6.60 -11.78
C PHE A 150 -24.39 -7.09 -10.79
N ILE A 151 -23.23 -7.50 -11.31
CA ILE A 151 -22.11 -7.98 -10.50
C ILE A 151 -21.53 -6.84 -9.66
N SER A 152 -21.24 -5.68 -10.26
CA SER A 152 -20.71 -4.52 -9.52
C SER A 152 -21.66 -4.05 -8.44
N LYS A 153 -22.95 -3.90 -8.76
CA LYS A 153 -23.99 -3.56 -7.76
C LYS A 153 -24.06 -4.57 -6.62
N THR A 154 -23.93 -5.86 -6.90
CA THR A 154 -23.97 -6.92 -5.88
C THR A 154 -22.74 -6.86 -4.98
N LEU A 155 -21.54 -6.78 -5.55
CA LEU A 155 -20.29 -6.65 -4.78
C LEU A 155 -20.29 -5.38 -3.93
N LEU A 156 -20.82 -4.28 -4.47
CA LEU A 156 -20.96 -3.00 -3.77
C LEU A 156 -21.86 -3.14 -2.53
N ARG A 157 -23.02 -3.80 -2.68
CA ARG A 157 -23.94 -4.08 -1.57
C ARG A 157 -23.29 -4.96 -0.50
N LEU A 158 -22.55 -6.00 -0.90
CA LEU A 158 -21.85 -6.87 0.04
C LEU A 158 -20.73 -6.13 0.78
N SER A 159 -19.95 -5.31 0.07
CA SER A 159 -18.91 -4.46 0.67
C SER A 159 -19.51 -3.53 1.72
N ASN A 160 -20.55 -2.77 1.35
CA ASN A 160 -21.28 -1.89 2.26
C ASN A 160 -21.87 -2.61 3.46
N TYR A 161 -22.45 -3.78 3.24
CA TYR A 161 -22.95 -4.62 4.32
C TYR A 161 -21.84 -4.98 5.30
N SER A 162 -20.66 -5.36 4.80
CA SER A 162 -19.54 -5.72 5.66
C SER A 162 -19.04 -4.54 6.50
N ILE A 163 -18.92 -3.36 5.89
CA ILE A 163 -18.45 -2.14 6.55
C ILE A 163 -19.49 -1.68 7.60
N LYS A 164 -20.78 -1.60 7.23
CA LYS A 164 -21.86 -1.18 8.12
C LYS A 164 -22.02 -2.07 9.37
N HIS A 165 -21.68 -3.35 9.25
CA HIS A 165 -21.76 -4.30 10.36
C HIS A 165 -20.44 -4.48 11.12
N SER A 166 -19.36 -3.81 10.71
CA SER A 166 -18.12 -3.76 11.47
C SER A 166 -18.30 -2.85 12.68
N LYS A 167 -17.77 -3.25 13.84
CA LYS A 167 -17.80 -2.43 15.06
C LYS A 167 -16.93 -1.18 14.91
N ARG A 168 -15.80 -1.32 14.21
CA ARG A 168 -14.91 -0.24 13.79
C ARG A 168 -14.42 -0.50 12.37
N THR A 169 -14.25 0.57 11.61
CA THR A 169 -13.65 0.58 10.29
C THR A 169 -12.46 1.52 10.32
N ILE A 170 -11.28 1.02 9.95
CA ILE A 170 -10.05 1.80 9.89
C ILE A 170 -9.90 2.26 8.44
N ALA A 171 -10.11 3.55 8.21
CA ALA A 171 -9.82 4.24 6.97
C ALA A 171 -8.42 4.87 7.04
N LEU A 172 -7.76 5.03 5.90
CA LEU A 172 -6.37 5.48 5.87
C LEU A 172 -6.20 7.01 5.77
N ASP A 173 -7.23 7.71 5.35
CA ASP A 173 -7.21 9.16 5.18
C ASP A 173 -8.63 9.73 5.23
N ARG A 174 -8.72 11.07 5.22
CA ARG A 174 -9.99 11.80 5.26
C ARG A 174 -10.84 11.60 4.01
N PHE A 175 -10.25 11.32 2.85
CA PHE A 175 -10.99 11.12 1.60
C PHE A 175 -11.69 9.77 1.61
N MET A 176 -11.01 8.73 2.08
CA MET A 176 -11.60 7.41 2.29
C MET A 176 -12.72 7.50 3.32
N LYS A 177 -12.52 8.22 4.44
CA LYS A 177 -13.59 8.48 5.41
C LYS A 177 -14.79 9.19 4.77
N ALA A 178 -14.56 10.30 4.05
CA ALA A 178 -15.63 11.06 3.39
C ALA A 178 -16.43 10.19 2.42
N TYR A 179 -15.74 9.33 1.66
CA TYR A 179 -16.41 8.39 0.75
C TYR A 179 -17.28 7.37 1.50
N LEU A 180 -16.82 6.85 2.65
CA LEU A 180 -17.60 5.94 3.47
C LEU A 180 -18.83 6.63 4.09
N GLU A 181 -18.68 7.87 4.57
CA GLU A 181 -19.77 8.67 5.13
C GLU A 181 -20.85 8.97 4.09
N GLN A 182 -20.45 9.36 2.86
CA GLN A 182 -21.36 9.58 1.74
C GLN A 182 -22.24 8.36 1.44
N ARG A 183 -21.78 7.16 1.80
CA ARG A 183 -22.49 5.88 1.60
C ARG A 183 -23.31 5.43 2.80
N GLY A 184 -23.46 6.30 3.79
CA GLY A 184 -24.26 6.04 4.98
C GLY A 184 -23.57 5.15 6.01
N ILE A 185 -22.24 5.05 5.96
CA ILE A 185 -21.47 4.48 7.07
C ILE A 185 -21.39 5.54 8.18
N LYS A 186 -21.64 5.10 9.41
CA LYS A 186 -21.74 5.98 10.57
C LYS A 186 -20.35 6.55 10.93
N PRO A 187 -20.17 7.89 11.00
CA PRO A 187 -18.88 8.52 11.31
C PRO A 187 -18.20 7.98 12.57
N GLU A 188 -18.96 7.72 13.63
CA GLU A 188 -18.46 7.21 14.91
C GLU A 188 -17.91 5.77 14.86
N THR A 189 -18.15 5.07 13.75
CA THR A 189 -17.57 3.74 13.50
C THR A 189 -16.28 3.80 12.70
N ILE A 190 -15.96 4.95 12.11
CA ILE A 190 -14.80 5.14 11.24
C ILE A 190 -13.67 5.80 12.05
N VAL A 191 -12.55 5.11 12.18
CA VAL A 191 -11.29 5.69 12.68
C VAL A 191 -10.38 5.97 11.48
N VAL A 192 -9.73 7.14 11.46
CA VAL A 192 -8.81 7.52 10.39
C VAL A 192 -7.41 7.40 10.92
N HIS A 193 -6.68 6.40 10.43
CA HIS A 193 -5.27 6.21 10.75
C HIS A 193 -4.51 5.83 9.50
N PRO A 194 -3.55 6.67 9.05
CA PRO A 194 -2.68 6.32 7.95
C PRO A 194 -1.79 5.15 8.35
N VAL A 195 -1.15 4.58 7.33
CA VAL A 195 -0.08 3.62 7.53
C VAL A 195 1.27 4.30 7.75
N TRP A 196 2.31 3.53 8.04
CA TRP A 196 3.66 4.02 8.34
C TRP A 196 4.68 3.60 7.28
N PRO A 197 5.89 4.19 7.28
CA PRO A 197 6.96 3.68 6.44
C PRO A 197 7.35 2.26 6.86
N VAL A 198 7.34 1.35 5.89
CA VAL A 198 7.72 -0.05 6.09
C VAL A 198 9.18 -0.24 5.70
N MET A 199 10.07 0.05 6.64
CA MET A 199 11.50 -0.15 6.47
C MET A 199 12.14 -0.65 7.77
N SER A 200 13.13 -1.53 7.64
CA SER A 200 13.91 -2.03 8.78
C SER A 200 15.18 -1.23 9.04
N LYS A 201 15.64 -0.47 8.02
CA LYS A 201 16.88 0.31 8.02
C LYS A 201 16.71 1.53 7.11
N ILE A 202 17.55 2.53 7.31
CA ILE A 202 17.77 3.66 6.40
C ILE A 202 19.21 3.55 5.90
N TYR A 203 19.45 3.87 4.62
CA TYR A 203 20.80 4.04 4.13
C TYR A 203 21.31 5.44 4.52
N GLU A 204 22.39 5.50 5.30
CA GLU A 204 22.95 6.75 5.85
C GLU A 204 24.25 7.19 5.16
N GLY A 205 24.74 6.41 4.20
CA GLY A 205 25.97 6.73 3.48
C GLY A 205 25.78 7.80 2.40
N ASP A 206 26.89 8.21 1.78
CA ASP A 206 26.87 9.10 0.62
C ASP A 206 26.15 8.46 -0.58
N ARG A 207 25.53 9.29 -1.44
CA ARG A 207 24.76 8.81 -2.59
C ARG A 207 25.59 7.96 -3.53
N LEU A 208 26.83 8.35 -3.82
CA LEU A 208 27.69 7.68 -4.80
C LEU A 208 28.22 6.35 -4.28
N ASN A 209 28.36 6.23 -2.97
CA ASN A 209 28.77 5.00 -2.30
C ASN A 209 27.61 4.02 -2.08
N ASN A 210 26.38 4.35 -2.48
CA ASN A 210 25.23 3.49 -2.28
C ASN A 210 25.40 2.17 -3.07
N PRO A 211 25.33 1.00 -2.42
CA PRO A 211 25.56 -0.28 -3.10
C PRO A 211 24.63 -0.53 -4.29
N PHE A 212 23.37 -0.09 -4.20
CA PHE A 212 22.39 -0.26 -5.27
C PHE A 212 22.70 0.65 -6.48
N ARG A 213 23.23 1.85 -6.23
CA ARG A 213 23.71 2.76 -7.29
C ARG A 213 24.92 2.18 -8.02
N ILE A 214 25.86 1.59 -7.30
CA ILE A 214 27.04 0.93 -7.87
C ILE A 214 26.65 -0.31 -8.67
N GLU A 215 25.81 -1.18 -8.10
CA GLU A 215 25.36 -2.42 -8.74
C GLU A 215 24.64 -2.18 -10.08
N ASN A 216 23.88 -1.09 -10.17
CA ASN A 216 23.06 -0.76 -11.34
C ASN A 216 23.64 0.36 -12.22
N ASP A 217 24.89 0.78 -11.95
CA ASP A 217 25.64 1.75 -12.73
C ASP A 217 24.91 3.09 -12.95
N PHE A 218 24.31 3.66 -11.89
CA PHE A 218 23.64 4.96 -12.02
C PHE A 218 24.62 6.15 -12.12
N GLY A 219 25.90 5.94 -11.83
CA GLY A 219 26.93 6.98 -11.87
C GLY A 219 26.59 8.18 -10.98
N ASP A 220 26.86 9.40 -11.46
CA ASP A 220 26.50 10.66 -10.78
C ASP A 220 25.15 11.24 -11.26
N LYS A 221 24.34 10.44 -11.95
CA LYS A 221 23.05 10.89 -12.49
C LYS A 221 22.05 11.23 -11.38
N ILE A 222 21.14 12.14 -11.69
CA ILE A 222 19.95 12.47 -10.90
C ILE A 222 18.92 11.38 -11.16
N VAL A 223 18.72 10.54 -10.14
CA VAL A 223 17.84 9.39 -10.22
C VAL A 223 16.44 9.75 -9.75
N VAL A 224 15.50 9.82 -10.69
CA VAL A 224 14.06 9.97 -10.47
C VAL A 224 13.45 8.57 -10.40
N MET A 225 13.03 8.14 -9.21
CA MET A 225 12.66 6.75 -8.95
C MET A 225 11.17 6.57 -8.68
N TYR A 226 10.52 5.72 -9.48
CA TYR A 226 9.24 5.11 -9.12
C TYR A 226 9.47 3.70 -8.57
N SER A 227 9.22 3.48 -7.27
CA SER A 227 9.43 2.20 -6.60
C SER A 227 8.11 1.54 -6.15
N GLY A 228 7.66 0.52 -6.88
CA GLY A 228 6.52 -0.30 -6.46
C GLY A 228 5.75 -0.98 -7.59
N ASN A 229 4.46 -1.22 -7.35
CA ASN A 229 3.60 -1.93 -8.28
C ASN A 229 3.09 -1.02 -9.42
N HIS A 230 3.37 -1.41 -10.66
CA HIS A 230 2.94 -0.77 -11.90
C HIS A 230 1.52 -1.27 -12.23
N SER A 231 0.50 -0.56 -11.74
CA SER A 231 -0.93 -0.90 -11.91
C SER A 231 -1.70 0.19 -12.64
N TYR A 232 -2.88 -0.17 -13.17
CA TYR A 232 -3.79 0.76 -13.83
C TYR A 232 -4.21 1.96 -12.98
N VAL A 233 -4.20 1.81 -11.65
CA VAL A 233 -4.53 2.88 -10.69
C VAL A 233 -3.38 3.88 -10.47
N HIS A 234 -2.22 3.64 -11.09
CA HIS A 234 -1.05 4.52 -11.06
C HIS A 234 -0.58 4.79 -12.50
N PRO A 235 -1.23 5.72 -13.24
CA PRO A 235 -0.88 6.02 -14.63
C PRO A 235 0.56 6.54 -14.74
N LEU A 236 1.41 5.86 -15.51
CA LEU A 236 2.83 6.18 -15.64
C LEU A 236 3.11 7.19 -16.75
N ASP A 237 2.10 7.50 -17.54
CA ASP A 237 2.15 8.17 -18.83
C ASP A 237 2.85 9.55 -18.71
N THR A 238 2.44 10.40 -17.76
CA THR A 238 3.10 11.69 -17.48
C THR A 238 4.59 11.56 -17.14
N LEU A 239 4.97 10.55 -16.33
CA LEU A 239 6.37 10.33 -15.96
C LEU A 239 7.20 9.83 -17.15
N LEU A 240 6.61 8.95 -17.97
CA LEU A 240 7.24 8.44 -19.19
C LEU A 240 7.45 9.55 -20.22
N GLU A 241 6.46 10.42 -20.41
CA GLU A 241 6.58 11.58 -21.28
C GLU A 241 7.67 12.56 -20.79
N ALA A 242 7.75 12.81 -19.48
CA ALA A 242 8.85 13.61 -18.93
C ALA A 242 10.22 12.98 -19.18
N SER A 243 10.35 11.65 -19.08
CA SER A 243 11.59 10.95 -19.42
C SER A 243 11.94 11.05 -20.91
N LEU A 244 10.93 11.07 -21.79
CA LEU A 244 11.13 11.27 -23.22
C LEU A 244 11.59 12.70 -23.53
N ALA A 245 11.01 13.70 -22.87
CA ALA A 245 11.41 15.10 -23.03
C ALA A 245 12.86 15.33 -22.59
N LEU A 246 13.29 14.68 -21.50
CA LEU A 246 14.65 14.78 -20.95
C LEU A 246 15.65 13.77 -21.54
N ARG A 247 15.33 13.11 -22.65
CA ARG A 247 16.19 12.08 -23.28
C ARG A 247 17.59 12.57 -23.70
N GLY A 248 17.73 13.88 -23.96
CA GLY A 248 18.99 14.50 -24.38
C GLY A 248 19.82 15.05 -23.23
N ASP A 249 19.34 14.95 -22.00
CA ASP A 249 20.03 15.43 -20.81
C ASP A 249 20.58 14.23 -20.01
N ASP A 250 21.86 13.92 -20.23
CA ASP A 250 22.54 12.76 -19.65
C ASP A 250 22.63 12.80 -18.11
N ARG A 251 22.29 13.94 -17.48
CA ARG A 251 22.21 14.07 -16.03
C ARG A 251 21.07 13.25 -15.45
N PHE A 252 20.00 12.96 -16.19
CA PHE A 252 18.81 12.30 -15.63
C PHE A 252 18.77 10.79 -15.89
N LEU A 253 18.30 10.05 -14.89
CA LEU A 253 17.94 8.64 -14.99
C LEU A 253 16.58 8.39 -14.35
N PHE A 254 15.65 7.81 -15.11
CA PHE A 254 14.33 7.41 -14.64
C PHE A 254 14.36 5.92 -14.28
N ALA A 255 14.27 5.63 -12.99
CA ALA A 255 14.34 4.28 -12.45
C ALA A 255 12.95 3.76 -12.06
N PHE A 256 12.48 2.71 -12.75
CA PHE A 256 11.21 2.04 -12.49
C PHE A 256 11.48 0.70 -11.79
N VAL A 257 11.42 0.71 -10.46
CA VAL A 257 11.75 -0.44 -9.61
C VAL A 257 10.46 -1.16 -9.22
N GLY A 258 10.32 -2.43 -9.62
CA GLY A 258 9.22 -3.28 -9.18
C GLY A 258 8.62 -4.19 -10.27
N GLY A 259 7.33 -4.48 -10.10
CA GLY A 259 6.54 -5.39 -10.93
C GLY A 259 5.15 -4.84 -11.19
N GLY A 260 4.24 -5.67 -11.67
CA GLY A 260 2.85 -5.30 -11.93
C GLY A 260 2.45 -5.42 -13.39
N VAL A 261 1.14 -5.36 -13.64
CA VAL A 261 0.53 -5.62 -14.96
C VAL A 261 0.93 -4.59 -16.02
N ARG A 262 1.26 -3.36 -15.61
CA ARG A 262 1.72 -2.26 -16.48
C ARG A 262 3.25 -2.16 -16.58
N LYS A 263 4.02 -3.09 -16.00
CA LYS A 263 5.50 -3.06 -16.13
C LYS A 263 5.96 -3.08 -17.58
N LYS A 264 5.27 -3.85 -18.43
CA LYS A 264 5.55 -3.96 -19.87
C LYS A 264 5.37 -2.63 -20.60
N ASP A 265 4.49 -1.75 -20.12
CA ASP A 265 4.20 -0.48 -20.78
C ASP A 265 5.44 0.42 -20.75
N VAL A 266 6.21 0.38 -19.65
CA VAL A 266 7.49 1.09 -19.54
C VAL A 266 8.53 0.52 -20.53
N SER A 267 8.61 -0.81 -20.67
CA SER A 267 9.52 -1.46 -21.63
C SER A 267 9.16 -1.08 -23.06
N SER A 268 7.88 -1.19 -23.42
CA SER A 268 7.37 -0.83 -24.74
C SER A 268 7.55 0.65 -25.05
N PHE A 269 7.34 1.54 -24.08
CA PHE A 269 7.59 2.97 -24.26
C PHE A 269 9.07 3.27 -24.49
N ARG A 270 9.96 2.68 -23.68
CA ARG A 270 11.42 2.81 -23.83
C ARG A 270 11.88 2.35 -25.21
N GLU A 271 11.42 1.18 -25.67
CA GLU A 271 11.77 0.61 -26.98
C GLU A 271 11.22 1.47 -28.12
N LYS A 272 9.94 1.86 -28.05
CA LYS A 272 9.30 2.70 -29.07
C LYS A 272 10.04 4.02 -29.30
N HIS A 273 10.60 4.60 -28.23
CA HIS A 273 11.24 5.91 -28.28
C HIS A 273 12.78 5.86 -28.21
N ASN A 274 13.39 4.66 -28.24
CA ASN A 274 14.84 4.45 -28.13
C ASN A 274 15.49 5.19 -26.94
N LEU A 275 14.88 5.10 -25.75
CA LEU A 275 15.32 5.84 -24.57
C LEU A 275 16.42 5.09 -23.80
N SER A 276 17.55 5.77 -23.59
CA SER A 276 18.69 5.30 -22.77
C SER A 276 18.62 5.76 -21.31
N ASN A 277 17.77 6.75 -21.01
CA ASN A 277 17.60 7.33 -19.68
C ASN A 277 16.48 6.66 -18.85
N ILE A 278 16.02 5.46 -19.25
CA ILE A 278 15.06 4.64 -18.49
C ILE A 278 15.70 3.30 -18.12
N ILE A 279 15.67 2.98 -16.83
CA ILE A 279 16.02 1.65 -16.31
C ILE A 279 14.84 1.00 -15.59
N GLN A 280 14.68 -0.31 -15.78
CA GLN A 280 13.67 -1.11 -15.10
C GLN A 280 14.32 -2.19 -14.26
N LEU A 281 13.96 -2.26 -12.99
CA LEU A 281 14.52 -3.21 -12.02
C LEU A 281 13.40 -4.03 -11.37
N PRO A 282 13.69 -5.24 -10.84
CA PRO A 282 12.69 -6.05 -10.15
C PRO A 282 12.35 -5.49 -8.77
N PHE A 283 11.32 -6.06 -8.13
CA PHE A 283 11.05 -5.80 -6.71
C PHE A 283 12.26 -6.14 -5.85
N GLN A 284 12.49 -5.32 -4.83
CA GLN A 284 13.59 -5.51 -3.89
C GLN A 284 13.09 -6.19 -2.61
N PRO A 285 13.85 -7.14 -2.04
CA PRO A 285 13.55 -7.71 -0.73
C PRO A 285 13.46 -6.63 0.34
N ARG A 286 12.65 -6.86 1.39
CA ARG A 286 12.49 -5.89 2.49
C ARG A 286 13.83 -5.56 3.14
N GLU A 287 14.75 -6.51 3.23
CA GLU A 287 16.07 -6.25 3.82
C GLU A 287 16.90 -5.27 2.98
N ASN A 288 16.70 -5.21 1.66
CA ASN A 288 17.50 -4.40 0.73
C ASN A 288 16.79 -3.14 0.23
N ILE A 289 15.50 -2.97 0.53
CA ILE A 289 14.69 -1.83 0.07
C ILE A 289 15.32 -0.48 0.43
N HIS A 290 16.00 -0.39 1.57
CA HIS A 290 16.67 0.82 2.05
C HIS A 290 17.81 1.28 1.14
N ASN A 291 18.59 0.34 0.58
CA ASN A 291 19.64 0.67 -0.38
C ASN A 291 19.03 1.18 -1.69
N SER A 292 17.99 0.49 -2.18
CA SER A 292 17.29 0.89 -3.41
C SER A 292 16.67 2.27 -3.31
N LEU A 293 15.85 2.54 -2.27
CA LEU A 293 15.26 3.86 -2.07
C LEU A 293 16.31 4.93 -1.77
N GLY A 294 17.38 4.59 -1.04
CA GLY A 294 18.47 5.52 -0.75
C GLY A 294 19.27 5.96 -1.98
N SER A 295 19.28 5.13 -3.04
CA SER A 295 20.03 5.40 -4.29
C SER A 295 19.41 6.48 -5.17
N SER A 296 18.15 6.83 -4.96
CA SER A 296 17.45 7.87 -5.71
C SER A 296 17.79 9.26 -5.20
N ASP A 297 17.73 10.25 -6.09
CA ASP A 297 17.75 11.67 -5.71
C ASP A 297 16.33 12.19 -5.47
N ILE A 298 15.34 11.70 -6.23
CA ILE A 298 13.93 12.10 -6.14
C ILE A 298 13.03 10.86 -6.20
N GLN A 299 12.00 10.80 -5.36
CA GLN A 299 11.02 9.71 -5.33
C GLN A 299 9.71 10.13 -6.00
N VAL A 300 9.09 9.21 -6.75
CA VAL A 300 7.84 9.47 -7.46
C VAL A 300 6.67 8.73 -6.81
N VAL A 301 5.62 9.47 -6.48
CA VAL A 301 4.34 8.97 -6.02
C VAL A 301 3.30 9.30 -7.09
N ILE A 302 2.49 8.31 -7.47
CA ILE A 302 1.49 8.47 -8.54
C ILE A 302 0.14 7.96 -8.04
N MET A 303 -0.92 8.72 -8.26
CA MET A 303 -2.32 8.34 -8.00
C MET A 303 -3.17 8.69 -9.22
N GLY A 304 -4.02 7.79 -9.73
CA GLY A 304 -4.95 8.11 -10.82
C GLY A 304 -6.14 8.98 -10.39
N ASP A 305 -6.71 9.76 -11.31
CA ASP A 305 -7.78 10.74 -11.02
C ASP A 305 -9.06 10.14 -10.40
N GLY A 306 -9.35 8.87 -10.69
CA GLY A 306 -10.49 8.14 -10.12
C GLY A 306 -10.18 7.34 -8.84
N GLN A 307 -9.06 7.61 -8.16
CA GLN A 307 -8.58 6.79 -7.05
C GLN A 307 -8.65 7.48 -5.68
N VAL A 308 -9.07 8.75 -5.64
CA VAL A 308 -9.25 9.53 -4.42
C VAL A 308 -10.28 8.86 -3.51
N GLY A 309 -9.87 8.54 -2.27
CA GLY A 309 -10.70 7.81 -1.30
C GLY A 309 -10.83 6.30 -1.55
N TYR A 310 -10.32 5.77 -2.67
CA TYR A 310 -10.31 4.32 -2.96
C TYR A 310 -8.97 3.67 -2.67
N THR A 311 -7.89 4.42 -2.87
CA THR A 311 -6.51 3.94 -2.70
C THR A 311 -5.74 4.88 -1.82
N HIS A 312 -4.70 4.35 -1.20
CA HIS A 312 -3.81 5.12 -0.34
C HIS A 312 -2.34 4.84 -0.72
N PRO A 313 -1.79 5.54 -1.73
CA PRO A 313 -0.36 5.53 -2.05
C PRO A 313 0.52 5.72 -0.81
N ASN A 314 1.02 4.62 -0.25
CA ASN A 314 1.81 4.61 0.97
C ASN A 314 3.33 4.76 0.75
N LYS A 315 3.76 4.85 -0.52
CA LYS A 315 5.16 5.10 -0.89
C LYS A 315 5.66 6.44 -0.36
N ILE A 316 4.75 7.42 -0.21
CA ILE A 316 5.04 8.74 0.35
C ILE A 316 5.72 8.64 1.72
N TYR A 317 5.22 7.79 2.61
CA TYR A 317 5.78 7.66 3.96
C TYR A 317 7.23 7.19 3.91
N GLY A 318 7.53 6.23 3.04
CA GLY A 318 8.89 5.76 2.82
C GLY A 318 9.81 6.88 2.33
N ALA A 319 9.38 7.59 1.28
CA ALA A 319 10.14 8.68 0.67
C ALA A 319 10.42 9.83 1.63
N LEU A 320 9.42 10.26 2.40
CA LEU A 320 9.58 11.31 3.41
C LEU A 320 10.54 10.86 4.50
N PHE A 321 10.39 9.63 5.01
CA PHE A 321 11.18 9.12 6.13
C PHE A 321 12.67 8.95 5.78
N ILE A 322 13.00 8.67 4.51
CA ILE A 322 14.40 8.67 4.02
C ILE A 322 14.87 10.04 3.53
N GLY A 323 14.07 11.08 3.68
CA GLY A 323 14.41 12.46 3.35
C GLY A 323 14.67 12.70 1.87
N LYS A 324 13.79 12.19 1.00
CA LYS A 324 13.89 12.45 -0.45
C LYS A 324 12.82 13.47 -0.87
N PRO A 325 13.14 14.42 -1.77
CA PRO A 325 12.12 15.17 -2.49
C PRO A 325 11.16 14.24 -3.21
N ILE A 326 9.92 14.68 -3.34
CA ILE A 326 8.83 13.92 -3.93
C ILE A 326 8.32 14.63 -5.16
N ILE A 327 8.15 13.86 -6.23
CA ILE A 327 7.27 14.19 -7.34
C ILE A 327 5.95 13.46 -7.11
N TYR A 328 4.87 14.21 -6.98
CA TYR A 328 3.52 13.68 -7.00
C TYR A 328 2.86 13.94 -8.35
N ILE A 329 2.35 12.87 -8.97
CA ILE A 329 1.56 12.93 -10.20
C ILE A 329 0.17 12.39 -9.90
N GLY A 330 -0.84 13.25 -9.91
CA GLY A 330 -2.20 12.84 -9.63
C GLY A 330 -3.15 13.98 -9.31
N PRO A 331 -4.36 13.66 -8.87
CA PRO A 331 -5.36 14.66 -8.51
C PRO A 331 -4.88 15.49 -7.32
N LYS A 332 -5.05 16.82 -7.41
CA LYS A 332 -4.86 17.75 -6.30
C LYS A 332 -5.62 17.35 -5.03
N PRO A 333 -6.94 17.04 -5.08
CA PRO A 333 -7.59 16.46 -3.91
C PRO A 333 -7.07 15.04 -3.65
N SER A 334 -6.12 14.88 -2.74
CA SER A 334 -5.59 13.58 -2.34
C SER A 334 -4.91 13.66 -0.98
N HIS A 335 -4.75 12.51 -0.32
CA HIS A 335 -4.00 12.45 0.94
C HIS A 335 -2.50 12.74 0.73
N VAL A 336 -1.99 12.53 -0.49
CA VAL A 336 -0.62 12.87 -0.85
C VAL A 336 -0.44 14.38 -0.85
N GLU A 337 -1.35 15.10 -1.51
CA GLU A 337 -1.31 16.56 -1.56
C GLU A 337 -1.52 17.19 -0.18
N ASP A 338 -2.45 16.66 0.64
CA ASP A 338 -2.62 17.11 2.04
C ASP A 338 -1.29 17.09 2.83
N ILE A 339 -0.42 16.12 2.56
CA ILE A 339 0.88 16.01 3.19
C ILE A 339 1.86 17.01 2.55
N LEU A 340 1.91 17.07 1.21
CA LEU A 340 2.85 17.91 0.47
C LEU A 340 2.57 19.42 0.60
N GLU A 341 1.33 19.85 0.84
CA GLU A 341 0.99 21.25 1.13
C GLU A 341 1.74 21.81 2.35
N ASN A 342 2.14 20.93 3.27
CA ASN A 342 2.92 21.30 4.46
C ASN A 342 4.44 21.29 4.19
N LEU A 343 4.88 20.90 2.98
CA LEU A 343 6.27 20.59 2.65
C LEU A 343 6.73 21.32 1.39
N LYS A 344 7.46 22.42 1.58
CA LYS A 344 7.99 23.25 0.49
C LYS A 344 9.02 22.49 -0.36
N GLY A 345 9.07 22.83 -1.65
CA GLY A 345 10.07 22.34 -2.61
C GLY A 345 9.78 20.97 -3.23
N ASN A 346 8.73 20.26 -2.79
CA ASN A 346 8.25 19.08 -3.50
C ASN A 346 7.50 19.50 -4.79
N ILE A 347 7.45 18.59 -5.76
CA ILE A 347 6.83 18.83 -7.06
C ILE A 347 5.47 18.12 -7.09
N THR A 348 4.39 18.88 -7.34
CA THR A 348 3.08 18.32 -7.68
C THR A 348 2.70 18.72 -9.11
N VAL A 349 2.20 17.75 -9.87
CA VAL A 349 1.58 17.93 -11.20
C VAL A 349 0.36 16.99 -11.34
N GLU A 350 -0.58 17.36 -12.20
CA GLU A 350 -1.71 16.51 -12.60
C GLU A 350 -1.34 15.60 -13.77
N HIS A 351 -2.20 14.63 -14.09
CA HIS A 351 -1.99 13.76 -15.24
C HIS A 351 -2.02 14.55 -16.56
N GLY A 352 -1.10 14.23 -17.47
CA GLY A 352 -0.94 14.93 -18.75
C GLY A 352 -0.12 16.22 -18.69
N GLN A 353 0.32 16.66 -17.50
CA GLN A 353 1.17 17.85 -17.34
C GLN A 353 2.67 17.50 -17.39
N SER A 354 3.09 16.75 -18.41
CA SER A 354 4.49 16.29 -18.53
C SER A 354 5.48 17.44 -18.78
N ASP A 355 5.08 18.47 -19.52
CA ASP A 355 5.89 19.67 -19.74
C ASP A 355 6.13 20.44 -18.43
N GLU A 356 5.09 20.63 -17.61
CA GLU A 356 5.19 21.28 -16.29
C GLU A 356 6.08 20.46 -15.33
N LEU A 357 6.00 19.13 -15.41
CA LEU A 357 6.88 18.25 -14.64
C LEU A 357 8.35 18.45 -15.02
N VAL A 358 8.64 18.54 -16.31
CA VAL A 358 10.00 18.76 -16.81
C VAL A 358 10.54 20.12 -16.37
N GLU A 359 9.74 21.18 -16.49
CA GLU A 359 10.09 22.53 -16.06
C GLU A 359 10.45 22.55 -14.56
N LYS A 360 9.55 22.08 -13.70
CA LYS A 360 9.78 22.03 -12.25
C LYS A 360 10.97 21.16 -11.87
N LEU A 361 11.19 20.05 -12.58
CA LEU A 361 12.32 19.18 -12.33
C LEU A 361 13.65 19.88 -12.67
N LEU A 362 13.71 20.60 -13.79
CA LEU A 362 14.88 21.40 -14.17
C LEU A 362 15.09 22.56 -13.19
N GLU A 363 14.03 23.21 -12.72
CA GLU A 363 14.11 24.25 -11.69
C GLU A 363 14.71 23.70 -10.39
N VAL A 364 14.17 22.61 -9.84
CA VAL A 364 14.69 22.00 -8.60
C VAL A 364 16.17 21.64 -8.72
N VAL A 365 16.58 21.12 -9.87
CA VAL A 365 17.98 20.73 -10.14
C VAL A 365 18.91 21.93 -10.36
N SER A 366 18.39 23.06 -10.81
CA SER A 366 19.17 24.27 -11.10
C SER A 366 19.12 25.33 -9.99
N SER A 367 18.17 25.20 -9.06
CA SER A 367 17.97 26.17 -7.99
C SER A 367 19.10 26.19 -6.97
N LYS A 368 19.19 27.29 -6.20
CA LYS A 368 20.11 27.39 -5.05
C LYS A 368 19.68 26.51 -3.88
N GLU A 369 18.38 26.18 -3.79
CA GLU A 369 17.85 25.27 -2.78
C GLU A 369 18.26 23.85 -3.17
N SER A 370 19.02 23.19 -2.29
CA SER A 370 19.52 21.85 -2.60
C SER A 370 18.39 20.82 -2.47
N ILE A 371 18.37 19.80 -3.33
CA ILE A 371 17.62 18.55 -3.14
C ILE A 371 17.76 18.02 -1.70
N HIS A 372 18.91 18.26 -1.07
CA HIS A 372 19.19 17.91 0.31
C HIS A 372 18.36 18.73 1.34
N GLU A 373 18.10 20.00 1.09
CA GLU A 373 17.31 20.86 1.99
C GLU A 373 15.84 20.45 1.98
N ILE A 374 15.26 20.27 0.79
CA ILE A 374 13.91 19.72 0.61
C ILE A 374 13.80 18.34 1.28
N GLY A 375 14.81 17.49 1.07
CA GLY A 375 14.90 16.18 1.70
C GLY A 375 14.93 16.23 3.24
N ASN A 376 15.69 17.14 3.82
CA ASN A 376 15.76 17.31 5.28
C ASN A 376 14.41 17.76 5.86
N ASN A 377 13.75 18.72 5.24
CA ASN A 377 12.41 19.17 5.66
C ASN A 377 11.40 18.01 5.64
N ASN A 378 11.42 17.22 4.57
CA ASN A 378 10.59 16.01 4.45
C ASN A 378 10.86 15.00 5.57
N LYS A 379 12.15 14.78 5.90
CA LYS A 379 12.57 13.85 6.95
C LYS A 379 12.12 14.30 8.34
N GLU A 380 12.32 15.57 8.67
CA GLU A 380 11.92 16.15 9.96
C GLU A 380 10.40 16.04 10.16
N TYR A 381 9.64 16.38 9.13
CA TYR A 381 8.19 16.24 9.15
C TYR A 381 7.76 14.78 9.35
N ALA A 382 8.37 13.82 8.64
CA ALA A 382 8.06 12.41 8.81
C ALA A 382 8.44 11.86 10.19
N GLN A 383 9.54 12.31 10.78
CA GLN A 383 9.93 11.90 12.14
C GLN A 383 8.92 12.40 13.18
N THR A 384 8.38 13.60 12.97
CA THR A 384 7.40 14.22 13.88
C THR A 384 6.01 13.62 13.72
N HIS A 385 5.53 13.45 12.48
CA HIS A 385 4.14 13.11 12.19
C HIS A 385 3.92 11.64 11.78
N PHE A 386 4.91 10.98 11.20
CA PHE A 386 4.78 9.65 10.59
C PHE A 386 5.74 8.60 11.12
N SER A 387 6.26 8.80 12.34
CA SER A 387 7.10 7.78 12.96
C SER A 387 6.31 6.47 13.11
N PRO A 388 6.86 5.30 12.71
CA PRO A 388 6.14 4.03 12.81
C PRO A 388 5.63 3.73 14.22
N GLY A 389 6.44 4.00 15.24
CA GLY A 389 6.07 3.78 16.64
C GLY A 389 4.88 4.64 17.07
N THR A 390 4.90 5.93 16.73
CA THR A 390 3.82 6.86 17.05
C THR A 390 2.52 6.45 16.34
N LEU A 391 2.57 6.21 15.02
CA LEU A 391 1.38 5.84 14.25
C LEU A 391 0.77 4.51 14.71
N MET A 392 1.61 3.50 15.01
CA MET A 392 1.13 2.22 15.56
C MET A 392 0.51 2.40 16.96
N SER A 393 1.09 3.25 17.82
CA SER A 393 0.50 3.54 19.14
C SER A 393 -0.85 4.22 19.01
N GLN A 394 -0.94 5.26 18.18
CA GLN A 394 -2.20 6.00 17.94
C GLN A 394 -3.29 5.08 17.37
N GLN A 395 -2.95 4.23 16.40
CA GLN A 395 -3.90 3.25 15.86
C GLN A 395 -4.31 2.22 16.92
N TYR A 396 -3.40 1.81 17.80
CA TYR A 396 -3.72 0.89 18.88
C TYR A 396 -4.67 1.54 19.90
N GLU A 397 -4.37 2.76 20.33
CA GLU A 397 -5.18 3.51 21.30
C GLU A 397 -6.61 3.72 20.78
N SER A 398 -6.78 4.19 19.55
CA SER A 398 -8.12 4.43 18.97
C SER A 398 -8.98 3.16 18.82
N LEU A 399 -8.34 1.99 18.77
CA LEU A 399 -9.03 0.71 18.61
C LEU A 399 -9.32 0.00 19.94
N PHE A 400 -8.46 0.17 20.94
CA PHE A 400 -8.45 -0.65 22.15
C PHE A 400 -8.60 0.12 23.46
N THR A 401 -8.29 1.42 23.51
CA THR A 401 -8.34 2.20 24.76
C THR A 401 -9.54 3.15 24.84
N ASP A 402 -10.12 3.55 23.70
CA ASP A 402 -11.27 4.45 23.66
C ASP A 402 -12.59 3.70 24.00
N ASN A 403 -12.73 3.34 25.27
CA ASN A 403 -14.00 3.00 25.94
C ASN A 403 -14.48 4.13 26.87
N ASN A 404 -13.78 5.26 26.95
CA ASN A 404 -14.16 6.41 27.75
C ASN A 404 -14.32 7.64 26.85
N CYS A 405 -15.53 7.86 26.32
CA CYS A 405 -16.09 9.17 25.93
C CYS A 405 -17.37 9.01 25.10
N ILE A 406 -18.36 8.25 25.58
CA ILE A 406 -19.79 8.50 25.28
C ILE A 406 -20.58 8.08 26.52
N THR A 407 -20.77 9.02 27.44
CA THR A 407 -21.92 9.05 28.37
C THR A 407 -22.82 10.19 27.94
#